data_AF-A0AAW2DRG7-F1
#
_entry.id   AF-A0AAW2DRG7-F1
#
_cell.length_a   1.000
_cell.length_b   1.000
_cell.length_c   1.000
_cell.angle_alpha   90.00
_cell.angle_beta   90.00
_cell.angle_gamma   90.00
#
_symmetry.space_group_name_H-M   'P 1'
#
loop_
_entity.id
_entity.type
_entity.pdbx_description
1 polymer ?
#
loop_
_entity_poly.entity_id
_entity_poly.type
_entity_poly.pdbx_seq_one_letter_code
_entity_poly.pdbx_strand_id
1 'polypeptide(L)' 'MADSEHSSSNETFTYTQEETSEETKLEFSEDEETLIIRMFNLVGERWALIAGRIPGRTAEEIEKYWTTRFSTSE' A
#
# COMPACT_ATOMS: atom_id res chain seq x y z
N MET A 1 -32.37 -35.90 1.75
CA MET A 1 -31.18 -36.36 1.01
C MET A 1 -30.44 -35.09 0.62
N ALA A 2 -29.57 -34.60 1.51
CA ALA A 2 -28.11 -34.77 1.49
C ALA A 2 -27.47 -33.99 0.32
N ASP A 3 -26.52 -33.09 0.47
CA ASP A 3 -25.82 -32.47 1.61
C ASP A 3 -25.13 -31.22 1.00
N SER A 4 -25.20 -30.06 1.66
CA SER A 4 -24.52 -28.84 1.22
C SER A 4 -23.27 -28.66 2.07
N GLU A 5 -22.11 -29.07 1.56
CA GLU A 5 -20.80 -28.73 2.13
C GLU A 5 -19.90 -28.15 1.05
N HIS A 6 -19.95 -26.83 0.91
CA HIS A 6 -18.86 -26.08 0.30
C HIS A 6 -17.79 -25.91 1.38
N SER A 7 -16.75 -26.74 1.33
CA SER A 7 -15.60 -26.65 2.23
C SER A 7 -14.83 -25.35 1.95
N SER A 8 -15.03 -24.35 2.79
CA SER A 8 -14.16 -23.18 2.88
C SER A 8 -13.04 -23.44 3.87
N SER A 9 -11.79 -23.19 3.45
CA SER A 9 -10.57 -22.81 4.20
C SER A 9 -9.38 -23.30 3.37
N ASN A 10 -8.38 -22.53 2.96
CA ASN A 10 -7.75 -21.28 3.40
C ASN A 10 -6.84 -20.84 2.21
N GLU A 11 -6.55 -19.58 1.88
CA GLU A 11 -6.13 -18.48 2.72
C GLU A 11 -6.61 -17.14 2.13
N THR A 12 -7.05 -16.32 3.06
CA THR A 12 -7.46 -14.93 2.93
C THR A 12 -6.30 -14.06 2.42
N PHE A 13 -6.28 -13.70 1.14
CA PHE A 13 -5.71 -12.42 0.75
C PHE A 13 -6.86 -11.42 0.65
N THR A 14 -7.21 -10.82 1.80
CA THR A 14 -8.05 -9.63 1.83
C THR A 14 -7.24 -8.49 1.20
N TYR A 15 -7.25 -8.41 -0.13
CA TYR A 15 -7.11 -7.12 -0.78
C TYR A 15 -8.39 -6.36 -0.45
N THR A 16 -8.32 -5.49 0.55
CA THR A 16 -9.41 -4.60 0.94
C THR A 16 -9.79 -3.77 -0.28
N GLN A 17 -10.87 -4.17 -0.94
CA GLN A 17 -11.56 -3.36 -1.91
C GLN A 17 -12.33 -2.29 -1.12
N GLU A 18 -11.67 -1.17 -0.85
CA GLU A 18 -12.32 0.09 -0.53
C GLU A 18 -12.05 1.07 -1.66
N GLU A 19 -13.09 1.28 -2.46
CA GLU A 19 -13.15 2.34 -3.45
C GLU A 19 -13.19 3.69 -2.70
N THR A 20 -12.25 4.58 -2.98
CA THR A 20 -12.44 6.02 -2.72
C THR A 20 -11.82 6.81 -3.87
N SER A 21 -12.70 7.11 -4.82
CA SER A 21 -12.83 8.36 -5.57
C SER A 21 -11.55 9.12 -5.93
N GLU A 22 -11.25 9.08 -7.24
CA GLU A 22 -10.68 10.15 -8.07
C GLU A 22 -9.94 11.28 -7.33
N GLU A 23 -8.66 11.06 -7.09
CA GLU A 23 -7.67 12.13 -7.15
C GLU A 23 -6.42 11.53 -7.78
N THR A 24 -5.77 12.26 -8.68
CA THR A 24 -4.58 11.88 -9.44
C THR A 24 -3.38 11.65 -8.51
N LYS A 25 -3.46 10.53 -7.79
CA LYS A 25 -2.51 10.07 -6.79
C LYS A 25 -1.45 9.29 -7.51
N LEU A 26 -0.20 9.51 -7.14
CA LEU A 26 0.94 8.78 -7.70
C LEU A 26 0.61 7.28 -7.71
N GLU A 27 0.60 6.69 -8.91
CA GLU A 27 0.30 5.28 -9.13
C GLU A 27 1.47 4.47 -8.58
N PHE A 28 1.41 4.06 -7.32
CA PHE A 28 2.31 3.08 -6.73
C PHE A 28 1.63 1.71 -6.80
N SER A 29 2.40 0.67 -7.13
CA SER A 29 1.90 -0.70 -7.07
C SER A 29 1.79 -1.15 -5.61
N GLU A 30 0.89 -2.08 -5.31
CA GLU A 30 0.70 -2.62 -3.95
C GLU A 30 2.01 -3.09 -3.31
N ASP A 31 2.90 -3.70 -4.11
CA ASP A 31 4.24 -4.10 -3.66
C ASP A 31 5.08 -2.89 -3.20
N GLU A 32 5.03 -1.80 -3.96
CA GLU A 32 5.73 -0.55 -3.65
C GLU A 32 5.12 0.12 -2.42
N GLU A 33 3.79 0.20 -2.34
CA GLU A 33 3.07 0.77 -1.20
C GLU A 33 3.39 0.00 0.09
N THR A 34 3.38 -1.33 0.04
CA THR A 34 3.74 -2.20 1.16
C THR A 34 5.18 -1.97 1.59
N LEU A 35 6.11 -1.81 0.64
CA LEU A 35 7.50 -1.46 0.92
C LEU A 35 7.63 -0.09 1.59
N ILE A 36 6.92 0.93 1.10
CA ILE A 36 6.91 2.28 1.66
C ILE A 36 6.41 2.23 3.10
N ILE A 37 5.24 1.64 3.34
CA ILE A 37 4.64 1.53 4.69
C ILE A 37 5.57 0.78 5.62
N ARG A 38 6.08 -0.38 5.21
CA ARG A 38 6.98 -1.19 6.05
C ARG A 38 8.25 -0.44 6.39
N MET A 39 8.89 0.19 5.40
CA MET A 39 10.12 0.94 5.62
C MET A 39 9.88 2.19 6.45
N PHE A 40 8.79 2.93 6.23
CA PHE A 40 8.45 4.09 7.03
C PHE A 40 8.24 3.71 8.52
N ASN A 41 7.59 2.58 8.79
CA ASN A 41 7.48 2.07 10.17
C ASN A 41 8.84 1.69 10.79
N LEU A 42 9.83 1.29 9.98
CA LEU A 42 11.18 0.93 10.41
C LEU A 42 12.11 2.14 10.58
N VAL A 43 12.07 3.06 9.63
CA VAL A 43 13.06 4.14 9.49
C VAL A 43 12.49 5.55 9.62
N GLY A 44 11.17 5.74 9.59
CA GLY A 44 10.48 7.03 9.57
C GLY A 44 10.55 7.72 8.21
N GLU A 45 10.60 9.05 8.24
CA GLU A 45 10.70 9.97 7.08
C GLU A 45 12.03 9.92 6.31
N ARG A 46 12.79 8.82 6.42
CA ARG A 46 14.06 8.63 5.71
C ARG A 46 13.82 8.21 4.26
N TRP A 47 13.20 9.08 3.47
CA TRP A 47 12.77 8.82 2.09
C TRP A 47 13.88 8.30 1.17
N ALA A 48 15.09 8.86 1.27
CA ALA A 48 16.24 8.39 0.50
C ALA A 48 16.58 6.90 0.74
N LEU A 49 16.36 6.41 1.97
CA LEU A 49 16.59 5.02 2.32
C LEU A 49 15.48 4.11 1.80
N ILE A 50 14.23 4.60 1.81
CA ILE A 50 13.07 3.88 1.25
C ILE A 50 13.18 3.79 -0.27
N ALA A 51 13.50 4.89 -0.96
CA ALA A 51 13.70 4.95 -2.40
C ALA A 51 14.83 4.01 -2.86
N GLY A 52 15.87 3.83 -2.04
CA GLY A 52 16.93 2.85 -2.31
C GLY A 52 16.44 1.38 -2.38
N ARG A 53 15.21 1.09 -1.93
CA ARG A 53 14.58 -0.24 -2.00
C ARG A 53 13.55 -0.36 -3.12
N ILE A 54 13.13 0.74 -3.72
CA ILE A 54 12.10 0.77 -4.77
C ILE A 54 12.72 1.31 -6.05
N PRO A 55 13.30 0.42 -6.88
CA PRO A 55 13.97 0.86 -8.10
C PRO A 55 12.96 1.52 -9.04
N GLY A 56 13.29 2.73 -9.51
CA GLY A 56 12.39 3.52 -10.36
C GLY A 56 11.53 4.53 -9.60
N ARG A 57 11.61 4.56 -8.26
CA ARG A 57 10.99 5.60 -7.43
C ARG A 57 12.04 6.46 -6.76
N THR A 58 11.78 7.75 -6.71
CA THR A 58 12.60 8.73 -6.02
C THR A 58 12.09 9.00 -4.62
N ALA A 59 12.97 9.51 -3.75
CA ALA A 59 12.60 9.92 -2.41
C ALA A 59 11.46 10.96 -2.41
N GLU A 60 11.49 11.89 -3.37
CA GLU A 60 10.51 12.95 -3.55
C GLU A 60 9.12 12.39 -3.89
N GLU A 61 9.03 11.38 -4.76
CA GLU A 61 7.77 10.72 -5.10
C GLU A 61 7.17 9.99 -3.89
N ILE A 62 8.00 9.32 -3.09
CA ILE A 62 7.55 8.59 -1.90
C ILE A 62 7.06 9.56 -0.82
N GLU A 63 7.80 10.63 -0.57
CA GLU A 63 7.39 11.70 0.36
C GLU A 63 6.04 12.31 -0.06
N LYS A 64 5.88 12.59 -1.36
CA LYS A 64 4.64 13.12 -1.90
C LYS A 64 3.49 12.13 -1.78
N TYR A 65 3.71 10.84 -2.09
CA TYR A 65 2.71 9.80 -1.88
C TYR A 65 2.26 9.72 -0.42
N TRP A 66 3.21 9.71 0.52
CA TRP A 66 2.91 9.64 1.93
C TRP A 66 2.12 10.86 2.41
N THR A 67 2.59 12.07 2.09
CA THR A 67 1.91 13.32 2.44
C THR A 67 0.50 13.36 1.83
N THR A 68 0.32 13.00 0.56
CA THR A 68 -1.01 12.95 -0.05
C THR A 68 -1.89 11.83 0.53
N ARG A 69 -1.35 10.66 0.91
CA ARG A 69 -2.13 9.53 1.45
C ARG A 69 -2.55 9.72 2.91
N PHE A 70 -1.69 10.34 3.73
CA PHE A 70 -1.87 10.48 5.17
C PHE A 70 -2.25 11.90 5.63
N SER A 71 -1.99 12.95 4.84
CA SER A 71 -2.40 14.33 5.17
C SER A 71 -3.77 14.73 4.65
N THR A 72 -4.39 13.97 3.75
CA THR A 72 -5.75 14.26 3.22
C THR A 72 -6.90 13.77 4.11
N SER A 73 -6.61 13.39 5.37
CA SER A 73 -7.63 13.17 6.39
C SER A 73 -7.53 14.26 7.47
N GLU A 74 -8.09 15.42 7.18
CA GLU A 74 -8.65 16.33 8.18
C GLU A 74 -9.96 16.94 7.66
#